data_AF-A0A2V6YF22-F1
#
_entry.id   AF-A0A2V6YF22-F1
#
_cell.length_a   1.000
_cell.length_b   1.000
_cell.length_c   1.000
_cell.angle_alpha   90.00
_cell.angle_beta   90.00
_cell.angle_gamma   90.00
#
_symmetry.space_group_name_H-M   'P 1'
#
loop_
_entity.id
_entity.type
_entity.pdbx_description
1 polymer ?
#
loop_
_entity_poly.entity_id
_entity_poly.type
_entity_poly.pdbx_seq_one_letter_code
_entity_poly.pdbx_strand_id
1 'polypeptide(L)' 'MELLGWFVTSPWAIAALVIVVGASVYVHRILQRCPHCQRLVRRAVRGWFRCPHCGRQYHRSVPQQR' A
#
# COMPACT_ATOMS: atom_id res chain seq x y z
N MET A 1 -11.57 -26.10 -17.35
CA MET A 1 -10.13 -25.76 -17.47
C MET A 1 -9.87 -24.83 -18.66
N GLU A 2 -10.70 -24.84 -19.71
CA GLU A 2 -10.53 -24.00 -20.91
C GLU A 2 -10.96 -22.54 -20.74
N LEU A 3 -11.95 -22.26 -19.88
CA LEU A 3 -12.38 -20.89 -19.58
C LEU A 3 -11.28 -20.08 -18.87
N LEU A 4 -10.55 -20.69 -17.93
CA LEU A 4 -9.47 -20.00 -17.22
C LEU A 4 -8.31 -19.63 -18.16
N GLY A 5 -7.99 -20.52 -19.12
CA GLY A 5 -6.96 -20.28 -20.13
C GLY A 5 -7.30 -19.06 -21.00
N TRP A 6 -8.56 -18.94 -21.44
CA TRP A 6 -9.00 -17.82 -22.28
C TRP A 6 -8.99 -16.47 -21.54
N PHE A 7 -9.37 -16.48 -20.25
CA PHE A 7 -9.27 -15.29 -19.40
C PHE A 7 -7.81 -14.86 -19.19
N VAL A 8 -6.87 -15.80 -19.02
CA VAL A 8 -5.45 -15.47 -18.79
C VAL A 8 -4.75 -14.99 -20.06
N THR A 9 -5.18 -15.44 -21.25
CA THR A 9 -4.61 -14.98 -22.53
C THR A 9 -5.27 -13.74 -23.12
N SER A 10 -6.37 -13.26 -22.53
CA SER A 10 -7.04 -12.05 -23.00
C SER A 10 -6.17 -10.82 -22.73
N PRO A 11 -5.79 -10.04 -23.75
CA PRO A 11 -4.97 -8.83 -23.58
C PRO A 11 -5.57 -7.85 -22.58
N TRP A 12 -6.90 -7.76 -22.53
CA TRP A 12 -7.64 -6.91 -21.61
C TRP A 12 -7.56 -7.39 -20.16
N ALA A 13 -7.63 -8.71 -19.94
CA ALA A 13 -7.49 -9.27 -18.61
C ALA A 13 -6.07 -9.09 -18.06
N ILE A 14 -5.05 -9.27 -18.92
CA ILE A 14 -3.66 -8.99 -18.55
C ILE A 14 -3.49 -7.50 -18.23
N ALA A 15 -4.01 -6.60 -19.07
CA ALA A 15 -3.93 -5.16 -18.82
C ALA A 15 -4.60 -4.77 -17.49
N ALA A 16 -5.80 -5.30 -17.21
CA ALA A 16 -6.49 -5.07 -15.95
C ALA A 16 -5.67 -5.57 -14.75
N LEU A 17 -5.07 -6.76 -14.84
CA LEU A 17 -4.21 -7.30 -13.80
C LEU A 17 -3.00 -6.39 -13.55
N VAL A 18 -2.32 -5.94 -14.60
CA VAL A 18 -1.17 -5.02 -14.50
C VAL A 18 -1.58 -3.72 -13.80
N ILE A 19 -2.74 -3.15 -14.15
CA ILE A 19 -3.26 -1.94 -13.50
C ILE A 19 -3.53 -2.18 -12.01
N VAL A 20 -4.22 -3.28 -11.67
CA VAL A 20 -4.55 -3.61 -10.27
C VAL A 20 -3.28 -3.84 -9.44
N VAL A 21 -2.32 -4.60 -9.97
CA VAL A 21 -1.04 -4.85 -9.28
C VAL A 21 -0.24 -3.56 -9.16
N GLY A 22 -0.15 -2.77 -10.23
CA GLY A 22 0.54 -1.48 -10.24
C GLY A 22 -0.05 -0.50 -9.23
N ALA A 23 -1.38 -0.35 -9.21
CA ALA A 23 -2.09 0.48 -8.24
C ALA A 23 -1.87 -0.02 -6.81
N SER A 24 -1.95 -1.33 -6.58
CA SER A 24 -1.72 -1.93 -5.25
C SER A 24 -0.31 -1.66 -4.75
N VAL A 25 0.71 -1.86 -5.60
CA VAL A 25 2.11 -1.55 -5.28
C VAL A 25 2.29 -0.06 -5.01
N TYR A 26 1.67 0.81 -5.82
CA TYR A 26 1.73 2.25 -5.63
C TYR A 26 1.14 2.67 -4.28
N VAL A 27 -0.07 2.18 -3.96
CA VAL A 27 -0.75 2.41 -2.68
C VAL A 27 0.13 1.93 -1.51
N HIS A 28 0.71 0.73 -1.60
CA HIS A 28 1.65 0.21 -0.61
C HIS A 28 2.94 1.03 -0.46
N ARG A 29 3.35 1.78 -1.49
CA ARG A 29 4.51 2.67 -1.42
C ARG A 29 4.18 4.01 -0.78
N ILE A 30 2.97 4.53 -0.93
CA ILE A 30 2.56 5.84 -0.41
C ILE A 30 1.90 5.79 0.96
N LEU A 31 1.34 4.64 1.36
CA LEU A 31 0.73 4.43 2.66
C LEU A 31 1.61 3.51 3.52
N GLN A 32 1.59 3.73 4.83
CA GLN A 32 2.16 2.83 5.82
C GLN A 32 1.22 2.73 7.03
N ARG A 33 1.36 1.68 7.83
CA ARG A 33 0.67 1.61 9.12
C ARG A 33 1.40 2.49 10.13
N CYS A 34 0.65 3.27 10.90
CA CYS A 34 1.22 4.04 12.00
C CYS A 34 1.88 3.06 13.00
N PRO A 35 3.14 3.27 13.40
CA PRO A 35 3.84 2.37 14.31
C PRO A 35 3.19 2.29 15.69
N HIS A 36 2.30 3.23 16.05
CA HIS A 36 1.66 3.31 17.37
C HIS A 36 0.23 2.75 17.40
N CYS A 37 -0.61 3.09 16.41
CA CYS A 37 -2.04 2.74 16.41
C CYS A 37 -2.46 1.85 15.23
N GLN A 38 -1.50 1.43 14.39
CA GLN A 38 -1.70 0.56 13.23
C GLN A 38 -2.63 1.11 12.12
N ARG A 39 -3.14 2.34 12.25
CA ARG A 39 -3.98 2.96 11.23
C ARG A 39 -3.17 3.32 9.99
N LEU A 40 -3.78 3.21 8.81
CA LEU A 40 -3.15 3.60 7.55
C LEU A 40 -2.92 5.12 7.54
N VAL A 41 -1.67 5.52 7.37
CA VAL A 41 -1.23 6.92 7.28
C VAL A 41 -0.28 7.09 6.10
N ARG A 42 -0.02 8.33 5.70
CA ARG A 42 0.96 8.60 4.64
C ARG A 42 2.35 8.14 5.06
N ARG A 43 3.07 7.49 4.15
CA ARG A 43 4.44 7.04 4.38
C ARG A 43 5.36 8.23 4.64
N ALA A 44 6.07 8.18 5.76
CA ALA A 44 7.08 9.17 6.09
C ALA A 44 8.31 8.95 5.19
N VAL A 45 8.44 9.77 4.15
CA VAL A 45 9.60 9.70 3.24
C VAL A 45 10.75 10.57 3.74
N ARG A 46 10.44 11.77 4.23
CA ARG A 46 11.39 12.73 4.80
C ARG A 46 10.76 13.46 5.98
N GLY A 47 11.48 13.56 7.09
CA GLY A 47 11.05 14.31 8.26
C GLY A 47 9.95 13.63 9.07
N TRP A 48 9.62 14.27 10.19
CA TRP A 48 8.63 13.79 11.15
C TRP A 48 7.22 14.13 10.68
N PHE A 49 6.33 13.15 10.73
CA PHE A 49 4.90 13.33 10.48
C PHE A 49 4.11 13.08 11.75
N ARG A 50 2.93 13.67 11.85
CA ARG A 50 2.00 13.43 12.95
C ARG A 50 0.85 12.56 12.47
N CYS A 51 0.53 11.51 13.23
CA CYS A 51 -0.63 10.69 12.93
C CYS A 51 -1.91 11.47 13.25
N PRO A 52 -2.87 11.61 12.32
CA PRO A 52 -4.13 12.33 12.57
C PRO A 52 -5.06 11.57 13.53
N HIS A 53 -4.83 10.27 13.76
CA HIS A 53 -5.68 9.45 14.62
C HIS A 53 -5.20 9.40 16.07
N CYS A 54 -3.91 9.15 16.32
CA CYS A 54 -3.38 9.04 17.68
C CYS A 54 -2.61 10.28 18.15
N GLY A 55 -2.38 11.26 17.26
CA GLY A 55 -1.65 12.49 17.57
C GLY A 55 -0.14 12.31 17.77
N ARG A 56 0.38 11.08 17.77
CA ARG A 56 1.82 10.80 17.94
C ARG A 56 2.62 11.10 16.68
N GLN A 57 3.86 11.51 16.88
CA GLN A 57 4.82 11.68 15.80
C GLN A 57 5.35 10.32 15.35
N TYR A 58 5.54 10.17 14.04
CA TYR A 58 6.15 9.01 13.42
C TYR A 58 7.18 9.47 12.38
N HIS A 59 8.28 8.74 12.34
CA HIS A 59 9.34 8.89 11.34
C HIS A 59 9.64 7.51 10.74
N ARG A 60 10.31 7.47 9.60
CA ARG A 60 10.70 6.21 8.94
C ARG A 60 11.59 5.31 9.82
N SER A 61 12.35 5.91 10.74
CA SER A 61 13.21 5.20 11.68
C SER A 61 12.50 4.70 12.94
N VAL A 62 11.24 5.10 13.18
CA VAL A 62 10.51 4.66 14.36
C VAL A 62 10.11 3.20 14.18
N PRO A 63 10.58 2.28 15.02
CA PRO A 63 10.18 0.88 14.93
C PRO A 63 8.70 0.75 15.27
N GLN A 64 8.07 -0.29 14.72
CA GLN A 64 6.68 -0.59 15.02
C GLN A 64 6.53 -0.99 16.49
N GLN A 65 5.83 -0.16 17.27
CA GLN A 65 5.56 -0.40 18.69
C GLN A 65 4.18 -1.08 18.77
N ARG A 66 4.20 -2.40 18.91
CA ARG A 66 2.98 -3.20 19.06
C ARG A 66 2.40 -3.04 20.46
#